data_AF-A0AB37IBR1-F1
#
_entry.id   AF-A0AB37IBR1-F1
#
_cell.length_a   1.000
_cell.length_b   1.000
_cell.length_c   1.000
_cell.angle_alpha   90.00
_cell.angle_beta   90.00
_cell.angle_gamma   90.00
#
_symmetry.space_group_name_H-M   'P 1'
#
loop_
_entity.id
_entity.type
_entity.pdbx_description
1 polymer ?
#
loop_
_entity_poly.entity_id
_entity_poly.type
_entity_poly.pdbx_seq_one_letter_code
_entity_poly.pdbx_strand_id
1 'polypeptide(L)'
;MFMAFDDANRMFSFSQSLLSAEQKRSYDELASYEVIVNDHTKTKSGLGKALIGGAIAGPAGMITGAIIGKGQTGADVIQSLAFVIVLKDGQRFALPFISKDTNANSLAAQSTWTTIVRLIDKLDEILQQPSVAQEVEADRGVVSNYEELIKMKELLELDIITQEEFDIKKKELLNL
;
A
#
# COMPACT_ATOMS: atom_id res chain seq x y z
N MET A 1 0.56 14.99 12.90
CA MET A 1 0.84 14.09 11.77
C MET A 1 -0.09 12.90 11.93
N PHE A 2 -0.88 12.53 10.91
CA PHE A 2 -1.92 11.50 11.07
C PHE A 2 -1.40 10.06 11.01
N MET A 3 -0.17 9.87 10.53
CA MET A 3 0.47 8.57 10.39
C MET A 3 1.99 8.68 10.57
N ALA A 4 2.59 7.70 11.24
CA ALA A 4 4.02 7.55 11.44
C ALA A 4 4.47 6.12 11.05
N PHE A 5 5.74 6.00 10.69
CA PHE A 5 6.35 4.76 10.22
C PHE A 5 7.60 4.47 11.03
N ASP A 6 7.73 3.23 11.47
CA ASP A 6 8.87 2.69 12.19
C ASP A 6 9.40 1.49 11.39
N ASP A 7 10.28 1.81 10.43
CA ASP A 7 10.84 0.82 9.51
C ASP A 7 11.71 -0.21 10.23
N ALA A 8 12.37 0.17 11.32
CA ALA A 8 13.20 -0.74 12.10
C ALA A 8 12.38 -1.86 12.74
N ASN A 9 11.18 -1.54 13.22
CA ASN A 9 10.27 -2.51 13.82
C ASN A 9 9.17 -3.00 12.87
N ARG A 10 9.16 -2.54 11.61
CA ARG A 10 8.10 -2.81 10.61
C ARG A 10 6.70 -2.47 11.14
N MET A 11 6.55 -1.33 11.80
CA MET A 11 5.29 -0.87 12.37
C MET A 11 4.85 0.45 11.76
N PHE A 12 3.56 0.63 11.55
CA PHE A 12 2.97 1.93 11.28
C PHE A 12 2.00 2.29 12.40
N SER A 13 1.88 3.58 12.69
CA SER A 13 0.89 4.10 13.62
C SER A 13 0.07 5.21 13.00
N PHE A 14 -1.18 5.35 13.42
CA PHE A 14 -2.08 6.38 12.92
C PHE A 14 -3.19 6.74 13.92
N SER A 15 -3.74 7.94 13.78
CA SER A 15 -4.86 8.42 14.58
C SER A 15 -5.94 9.01 13.65
N GLN A 16 -7.20 8.60 13.81
CA GLN A 16 -8.31 9.12 12.99
C GLN A 16 -8.64 10.59 13.28
N SER A 17 -8.30 11.08 14.47
CA SER A 17 -8.44 12.47 14.88
C SER A 17 -7.43 12.80 15.97
N LEU A 18 -7.28 14.08 16.30
CA LEU A 18 -6.43 14.52 17.43
C LEU A 18 -6.87 13.96 18.79
N LEU A 19 -8.13 13.53 18.91
CA LEU A 19 -8.71 13.00 20.16
C LEU A 19 -8.80 11.48 20.16
N SER A 20 -8.53 10.82 19.03
CA SER A 20 -8.58 9.37 18.91
C SER A 20 -7.29 8.76 19.44
N ALA A 21 -7.41 7.63 20.14
CA ALA A 21 -6.24 6.85 20.53
C ALA A 21 -5.44 6.43 19.29
N GLU A 22 -4.12 6.56 19.38
CA GLU A 22 -3.21 6.10 18.35
C GLU A 22 -3.35 4.58 18.17
N GLN A 23 -3.51 4.15 16.94
CA GLN A 23 -3.48 2.75 16.54
C GLN A 23 -2.07 2.43 16.07
N LYS A 24 -1.51 1.32 16.54
CA LYS A 24 -0.21 0.79 16.08
C LYS A 24 -0.43 -0.58 15.45
N ARG A 25 0.11 -0.78 14.24
CA ARG A 25 -0.09 -1.97 13.39
C ARG A 25 1.21 -2.42 12.76
N SER A 26 1.37 -3.72 12.55
CA SER A 26 2.46 -4.28 11.75
C SER A 26 2.26 -3.98 10.27
N TYR A 27 3.35 -3.77 9.55
CA TYR A 27 3.36 -3.68 8.09
C TYR A 27 2.67 -4.88 7.44
N ASP A 28 2.78 -6.06 8.05
CA ASP A 28 2.17 -7.28 7.54
C ASP A 28 0.64 -7.32 7.73
N GLU A 29 0.06 -6.44 8.55
CA GLU A 29 -1.40 -6.28 8.68
C GLU A 29 -1.99 -5.42 7.56
N LEU A 30 -1.17 -4.66 6.82
CA LEU A 30 -1.63 -3.81 5.73
C LEU A 30 -2.08 -4.67 4.53
N ALA A 31 -3.31 -4.46 4.07
CA ALA A 31 -3.82 -5.08 2.85
C ALA A 31 -3.81 -4.13 1.66
N SER A 32 -4.29 -2.91 1.87
CA SER A 32 -4.36 -1.87 0.85
C SER A 32 -4.66 -0.50 1.47
N TYR A 33 -4.77 0.51 0.62
CA TYR A 33 -5.24 1.84 1.00
C TYR A 33 -6.10 2.45 -0.11
N GLU A 34 -6.90 3.45 0.24
CA GLU A 34 -7.74 4.20 -0.69
C GLU A 34 -7.62 5.71 -0.44
N VAL A 35 -7.82 6.51 -1.50
CA VAL A 35 -7.99 7.97 -1.39
C VAL A 35 -9.38 8.34 -1.87
N ILE A 36 -10.14 9.04 -1.04
CA ILE A 36 -11.51 9.45 -1.30
C ILE A 36 -11.56 10.98 -1.37
N VAL A 37 -12.13 11.53 -2.45
CA VAL A 37 -12.29 12.97 -2.68
C VAL A 37 -13.76 13.24 -3.00
N ASN A 38 -14.42 14.14 -2.27
CA ASN A 38 -15.84 14.50 -2.46
C ASN A 38 -16.74 13.26 -2.60
N ASP A 39 -16.57 12.29 -1.69
CA ASP A 39 -17.31 11.01 -1.66
C ASP A 39 -17.14 10.09 -2.89
N HIS A 40 -16.23 10.43 -3.79
CA HIS A 40 -15.78 9.56 -4.87
C HIS A 40 -14.43 8.91 -4.51
N THR A 41 -14.35 7.58 -4.58
CA THR A 41 -13.06 6.87 -4.49
C THR A 41 -12.23 7.18 -5.74
N LYS A 42 -10.99 7.66 -5.54
CA LYS A 42 -10.07 8.03 -6.63
C LYS A 42 -8.84 7.14 -6.73
N THR A 43 -8.50 6.41 -5.66
CA THR A 43 -7.33 5.50 -5.64
C THR A 43 -7.66 4.24 -4.84
N LYS A 44 -7.22 3.06 -5.33
CA LYS A 44 -7.13 1.80 -4.58
C LYS A 44 -5.73 1.20 -4.80
N SER A 45 -5.04 0.80 -3.73
CA SER A 45 -3.75 0.11 -3.82
C SER A 45 -3.87 -1.42 -3.77
N GLY A 46 -2.85 -2.10 -4.30
CA GLY A 46 -2.74 -3.54 -4.53
C GLY A 46 -2.13 -3.85 -5.91
N LEU A 47 -1.62 -5.07 -6.13
CA LEU A 47 -0.97 -5.57 -7.37
C LEU A 47 -1.74 -5.33 -8.69
N GLY A 48 -3.00 -4.89 -8.63
CA GLY A 48 -3.77 -4.41 -9.77
C GLY A 48 -4.03 -2.91 -9.68
N LYS A 49 -3.05 -2.10 -10.13
CA LYS A 49 -3.15 -0.64 -10.30
C LYS A 49 -4.42 -0.27 -11.07
N ALA A 50 -5.48 0.06 -10.36
CA ALA A 50 -6.70 0.62 -10.92
C ALA A 50 -6.73 2.11 -10.55
N LEU A 51 -6.12 2.92 -11.41
CA LEU A 51 -6.25 4.38 -11.45
C LEU A 51 -7.67 4.75 -11.93
N ILE A 52 -8.71 4.29 -11.23
CA ILE A 52 -10.10 4.55 -11.60
C ILE A 52 -10.46 5.96 -11.11
N GLY A 53 -10.35 6.93 -12.02
CA GLY A 53 -11.03 8.22 -11.86
C GLY A 53 -10.25 9.50 -12.17
N GLY A 54 -9.11 9.42 -12.87
CA GLY A 54 -8.39 10.58 -13.41
C GLY A 54 -6.98 10.73 -12.82
N ALA A 55 -6.02 10.98 -13.71
CA ALA A 55 -4.59 10.95 -13.39
C ALA A 55 -4.20 11.79 -12.16
N ILE A 56 -3.59 11.15 -11.17
CA ILE A 56 -2.79 11.79 -10.13
C ILE A 56 -1.43 12.13 -10.78
N ALA A 57 -1.41 13.16 -11.62
CA ALA A 57 -0.19 13.66 -12.27
C ALA A 57 0.57 14.61 -11.33
N GLY A 58 0.94 14.12 -10.15
CA GLY A 58 1.72 14.87 -9.16
C GLY A 58 1.12 16.23 -8.72
N PRO A 59 1.87 17.04 -7.96
CA PRO A 59 1.39 18.32 -7.43
C PRO A 59 1.00 19.35 -8.50
N ALA A 60 1.62 19.28 -9.69
CA ALA A 60 1.43 20.27 -10.75
C ALA A 60 0.38 19.88 -11.80
N GLY A 61 0.08 18.59 -11.99
CA GLY A 61 -0.82 18.10 -13.05
C GLY A 61 -2.19 17.62 -12.56
N MET A 62 -2.40 17.50 -11.24
CA MET A 62 -3.60 16.88 -10.67
C MET A 62 -4.76 17.85 -10.41
N ILE A 63 -4.45 19.14 -10.17
CA ILE A 63 -5.48 20.09 -9.75
C ILE A 63 -6.42 20.46 -10.93
N THR A 64 -5.89 20.58 -12.14
CA THR A 64 -6.65 21.14 -13.27
C THR A 64 -7.36 20.10 -14.14
N GLY A 65 -6.95 18.82 -14.12
CA GLY A 65 -7.36 17.85 -15.15
C GLY A 65 -8.38 16.78 -14.72
N ALA A 66 -8.28 16.26 -13.49
CA ALA A 66 -9.05 15.08 -13.06
C ALA A 66 -10.20 15.39 -12.09
N ILE A 67 -10.04 16.44 -11.29
CA ILE A 67 -11.03 16.84 -10.28
C ILE A 67 -12.06 17.79 -10.88
N ILE A 68 -11.65 18.55 -11.90
CA ILE A 68 -12.41 19.65 -12.49
C ILE A 68 -12.93 19.22 -13.86
N GLY A 69 -14.08 18.55 -13.87
CA GLY A 69 -14.83 18.37 -15.10
C GLY A 69 -15.05 19.73 -15.77
N LYS A 70 -14.62 19.85 -17.03
CA LYS A 70 -14.76 21.04 -17.88
C LYS A 70 -16.23 21.48 -17.89
N GLY A 71 -16.60 22.48 -17.07
CA GLY A 71 -17.93 23.11 -17.13
C GLY A 71 -18.66 23.40 -15.81
N GLN A 72 -18.11 23.08 -14.64
CA GLN A 72 -18.75 23.48 -13.36
C GLN A 72 -18.10 24.73 -12.80
N THR A 73 -18.88 25.80 -12.63
CA THR A 73 -18.48 27.10 -12.02
C THR A 73 -18.21 27.01 -10.50
N GLY A 74 -17.74 25.85 -10.01
CA GLY A 74 -17.29 25.55 -8.63
C GLY A 74 -16.04 24.65 -8.58
N ALA A 75 -15.34 24.55 -9.71
CA ALA A 75 -14.13 23.79 -10.02
C ALA A 75 -13.01 23.77 -8.95
N ASP A 76 -12.88 24.82 -8.15
CA ASP A 76 -11.74 24.98 -7.26
C ASP A 76 -12.01 24.53 -5.82
N VAL A 77 -13.02 23.69 -5.53
CA VAL A 77 -13.36 23.35 -4.13
C VAL A 77 -13.30 21.83 -3.87
N ILE A 78 -12.52 21.46 -2.86
CA ILE A 78 -12.48 20.14 -2.23
C ILE A 78 -13.36 20.20 -0.99
N GLN A 79 -14.48 19.49 -1.00
CA GLN A 79 -15.44 19.41 0.11
C GLN A 79 -14.99 18.39 1.16
N SER A 80 -14.52 17.23 0.68
CA SER A 80 -13.98 16.18 1.54
C SER A 80 -12.76 15.51 0.91
N LEU A 81 -11.79 15.17 1.76
CA LEU A 81 -10.61 14.39 1.38
C LEU A 81 -10.25 13.46 2.54
N ALA A 82 -10.23 12.15 2.28
CA ALA A 82 -9.86 11.15 3.27
C ALA A 82 -8.88 10.14 2.68
N PHE A 83 -7.92 9.71 3.51
CA PHE A 83 -7.05 8.58 3.24
C PHE A 83 -7.55 7.39 4.06
N VAL A 84 -7.84 6.26 3.42
CA VAL A 84 -8.38 5.08 4.09
C VAL A 84 -7.34 3.98 4.09
N ILE A 85 -7.04 3.44 5.27
CA ILE A 85 -6.20 2.26 5.43
C ILE A 85 -7.13 1.04 5.48
N VAL A 86 -6.77 -0.03 4.77
CA VAL A 86 -7.48 -1.30 4.81
C VAL A 86 -6.52 -2.38 5.33
N LEU A 87 -6.90 -3.03 6.42
CA LEU A 87 -6.15 -4.14 6.99
C LEU A 87 -6.59 -5.49 6.41
N LYS A 88 -5.75 -6.51 6.54
CA LYS A 88 -6.02 -7.87 6.05
C LYS A 88 -7.22 -8.54 6.71
N ASP A 89 -7.55 -8.14 7.94
CA ASP A 89 -8.75 -8.59 8.66
C ASP A 89 -10.04 -7.89 8.19
N GLY A 90 -9.94 -6.99 7.21
CA GLY A 90 -11.05 -6.22 6.65
C GLY A 90 -11.37 -4.93 7.38
N GLN A 91 -10.68 -4.60 8.48
CA GLN A 91 -10.86 -3.32 9.16
C GLN A 91 -10.45 -2.15 8.27
N ARG A 92 -11.22 -1.06 8.35
CA ARG A 92 -11.03 0.15 7.55
C ARG A 92 -10.91 1.37 8.45
N PHE A 93 -9.87 2.15 8.25
CA PHE A 93 -9.59 3.34 9.05
C PHE A 93 -9.51 4.58 8.16
N ALA A 94 -10.50 5.46 8.27
CA ALA A 94 -10.51 6.73 7.54
C ALA A 94 -9.74 7.80 8.30
N LEU A 95 -8.76 8.42 7.63
CA LEU A 95 -7.99 9.55 8.10
C LEU A 95 -8.48 10.79 7.33
N PRO A 96 -9.33 11.63 7.92
CA PRO A 96 -9.83 12.84 7.26
C PRO A 96 -8.73 13.91 7.20
N PHE A 97 -8.41 14.37 5.99
CA PHE A 97 -7.48 15.47 5.74
C PHE A 97 -8.19 16.78 5.44
N ILE A 98 -9.32 16.73 4.72
CA ILE A 98 -10.21 17.87 4.46
C ILE A 98 -11.64 17.45 4.82
N SER A 99 -12.31 18.26 5.63
CA SER A 99 -13.70 18.03 6.06
C SER A 99 -14.56 19.29 5.94
N LYS A 100 -14.06 20.30 5.23
CA LYS A 100 -14.71 21.57 4.96
C LYS A 100 -14.28 22.04 3.58
N ASP A 101 -15.18 22.73 2.90
CA ASP A 101 -14.94 23.36 1.61
C ASP A 101 -13.60 24.11 1.60
N THR A 102 -12.66 23.58 0.82
CA THR A 102 -11.28 24.04 0.75
C THR A 102 -10.93 24.34 -0.69
N ASN A 103 -10.35 25.51 -0.95
CA ASN A 103 -9.93 25.82 -2.30
C ASN A 103 -8.80 24.87 -2.75
N ALA A 104 -8.96 24.18 -3.88
CA ALA A 104 -8.03 23.20 -4.42
C ALA A 104 -6.66 23.81 -4.77
N ASN A 105 -6.61 25.09 -5.13
CA ASN A 105 -5.38 25.85 -5.39
C ASN A 105 -4.75 26.43 -4.11
N SER A 106 -5.39 26.28 -2.94
CA SER A 106 -4.85 26.78 -1.68
C SER A 106 -3.58 26.04 -1.27
N LEU A 107 -2.71 26.73 -0.52
CA LEU A 107 -1.52 26.11 0.07
C LEU A 107 -1.87 24.93 0.99
N ALA A 108 -3.02 25.00 1.69
CA ALA A 108 -3.50 23.92 2.54
C ALA A 108 -3.82 22.65 1.72
N ALA A 109 -4.51 22.79 0.59
CA ALA A 109 -4.78 21.69 -0.32
C ALA A 109 -3.49 21.11 -0.93
N GLN A 110 -2.56 21.97 -1.36
CA GLN A 110 -1.27 21.54 -1.92
C GLN A 110 -0.39 20.77 -0.91
N SER A 111 -0.31 21.26 0.33
CA SER A 111 0.41 20.59 1.42
C SER A 111 -0.23 19.24 1.78
N THR A 112 -1.55 19.19 1.78
CA THR A 112 -2.31 17.97 2.00
C THR A 112 -2.02 16.92 0.92
N TRP A 113 -2.05 17.30 -0.36
CA TRP A 113 -1.72 16.39 -1.46
C TRP A 113 -0.28 15.91 -1.41
N THR A 114 0.67 16.77 -1.06
CA THR A 114 2.07 16.39 -0.86
C THR A 114 2.20 15.33 0.23
N THR A 115 1.42 15.46 1.31
CA THR A 115 1.38 14.47 2.39
C THR A 115 0.80 13.15 1.89
N ILE A 116 -0.32 13.16 1.16
CA ILE A 116 -0.94 11.95 0.62
C ILE A 116 -0.02 11.21 -0.34
N VAL A 117 0.66 11.91 -1.26
CA VAL A 117 1.61 11.28 -2.19
C VAL A 117 2.73 10.57 -1.42
N ARG A 118 3.27 11.18 -0.37
CA ARG A 118 4.28 10.53 0.49
C ARG A 118 3.75 9.29 1.20
N LEU A 119 2.48 9.31 1.63
CA LEU A 119 1.84 8.13 2.24
C LEU A 119 1.67 7.01 1.21
N ILE A 120 1.23 7.35 0.00
CA ILE A 120 1.10 6.42 -1.14
C ILE A 120 2.45 5.75 -1.40
N ASP A 121 3.50 6.55 -1.61
CA ASP A 121 4.85 6.03 -1.90
C ASP A 121 5.34 5.08 -0.79
N LYS A 122 5.16 5.48 0.48
CA LYS A 122 5.60 4.66 1.61
C LYS A 122 4.79 3.37 1.77
N LEU A 123 3.47 3.42 1.57
CA LEU A 123 2.62 2.24 1.70
C LEU A 123 2.79 1.30 0.51
N ASP A 124 3.10 1.81 -0.68
CA ASP A 124 3.48 0.99 -1.84
C ASP A 124 4.82 0.27 -1.59
N GLU A 125 5.80 0.96 -0.98
CA GLU A 125 7.04 0.32 -0.53
C GLU A 125 6.74 -0.84 0.44
N ILE A 126 5.89 -0.61 1.44
CA ILE A 126 5.50 -1.64 2.43
C ILE A 126 4.80 -2.82 1.76
N LEU A 127 3.86 -2.58 0.85
CA LEU A 127 3.10 -3.62 0.16
C LEU A 127 3.94 -4.43 -0.83
N GLN A 128 5.07 -3.89 -1.29
CA GLN A 128 6.02 -4.59 -2.18
C GLN A 128 7.08 -5.38 -1.42
N GLN A 129 7.27 -5.12 -0.12
CA GLN A 129 8.20 -5.88 0.70
C GLN A 129 7.62 -7.27 0.99
N PRO A 130 8.39 -8.36 0.80
CA PRO A 130 7.98 -9.67 1.28
C PRO A 130 7.79 -9.62 2.80
N SER A 131 6.68 -10.19 3.28
CA SER A 131 6.39 -10.25 4.72
C SER A 131 7.49 -11.01 5.45
N VAL A 132 8.27 -10.30 6.26
CA VAL A 132 9.21 -10.91 7.19
C VAL A 132 8.41 -11.36 8.39
N ALA A 133 7.79 -12.53 8.30
CA ALA A 133 7.33 -13.23 9.49
C ALA A 133 8.52 -13.29 10.46
N GLN A 134 8.29 -13.05 11.74
CA GLN A 134 9.34 -12.98 12.76
C GLN A 134 10.06 -14.32 12.92
N GLU A 135 11.39 -14.25 13.02
CA GLU A 135 12.26 -15.36 13.35
C GLU A 135 11.94 -15.90 14.75
N VAL A 136 11.51 -17.15 14.80
CA VAL A 136 11.77 -18.03 15.94
C VAL A 136 12.60 -19.17 15.37
N GLU A 137 13.88 -19.18 15.72
CA GLU A 137 14.91 -20.07 15.18
C GLU A 137 14.72 -21.50 15.69
N ALA A 138 14.43 -22.42 14.76
CA ALA A 138 14.83 -23.84 14.74
C ALA A 138 14.11 -24.59 13.60
N ASP A 139 12.96 -24.10 13.13
CA ASP A 139 12.07 -24.84 12.19
C ASP A 139 12.06 -24.28 10.74
N ARG A 140 12.72 -23.14 10.51
CA ARG A 140 12.71 -22.44 9.21
C ARG A 140 13.55 -23.05 8.10
N GLY A 141 14.59 -23.81 8.43
CA GLY A 141 15.38 -24.49 7.39
C GLY A 141 14.47 -25.41 6.59
N VAL A 142 13.61 -26.16 7.27
CA VAL A 142 12.75 -27.16 6.65
C VAL A 142 11.66 -26.52 5.79
N VAL A 143 10.96 -25.48 6.27
CA VAL A 143 9.87 -24.82 5.51
C VAL A 143 10.39 -24.04 4.30
N SER A 144 11.51 -23.30 4.43
CA SER A 144 12.14 -22.60 3.30
C SER A 144 12.59 -23.57 2.20
N ASN A 145 13.14 -24.71 2.61
CA ASN A 145 13.59 -25.73 1.66
C ASN A 145 12.43 -26.35 0.88
N TYR A 146 11.24 -26.48 1.49
CA TYR A 146 10.03 -26.92 0.79
C TYR A 146 9.46 -25.90 -0.19
N GLU A 147 9.50 -24.59 0.13
CA GLU A 147 9.07 -23.55 -0.81
C GLU A 147 10.01 -23.47 -2.03
N GLU A 148 11.32 -23.61 -1.82
CA GLU A 148 12.31 -23.66 -2.89
C GLU A 148 12.12 -24.91 -3.77
N LEU A 149 11.78 -26.06 -3.17
CA LEU A 149 11.41 -27.28 -3.90
C LEU A 149 10.17 -27.10 -4.78
N ILE A 150 9.16 -26.35 -4.33
CA ILE A 150 7.96 -26.07 -5.12
C ILE A 150 8.34 -25.24 -6.36
N LYS A 151 9.11 -24.16 -6.19
CA LYS A 151 9.58 -23.32 -7.30
C LYS A 151 10.42 -24.13 -8.29
N MET A 152 11.31 -24.98 -7.81
CA MET A 152 12.11 -25.85 -8.67
C MET A 152 11.27 -26.86 -9.45
N LYS A 153 10.19 -27.37 -8.86
CA LYS A 153 9.26 -28.28 -9.55
C LYS A 153 8.52 -27.55 -10.67
N GLU A 154 8.11 -26.31 -10.45
CA GLU A 154 7.50 -25.47 -11.49
C GLU A 154 8.47 -25.24 -12.66
N LEU A 155 9.76 -24.98 -12.38
CA LEU A 155 10.78 -24.83 -13.43
C LEU A 155 11.00 -26.11 -14.25
N LEU A 156 10.91 -27.28 -13.61
CA LEU A 156 10.99 -28.57 -14.27
C LEU A 156 9.76 -28.84 -15.15
N GLU A 157 8.56 -28.53 -14.65
CA GLU A 157 7.30 -28.67 -15.41
C GLU A 157 7.23 -27.72 -16.63
N LEU A 158 7.96 -26.60 -16.58
CA LEU A 158 8.12 -25.67 -17.70
C LEU A 158 9.27 -26.04 -18.66
N ASP A 159 9.93 -27.19 -18.47
CA ASP A 159 11.12 -27.64 -19.21
C ASP A 159 12.28 -26.59 -19.21
N ILE A 160 12.33 -25.74 -18.17
CA ILE A 160 13.39 -24.72 -17.99
C ILE A 160 14.65 -25.36 -17.40
N ILE A 161 14.48 -26.38 -16.56
CA ILE A 161 15.57 -27.18 -15.98
C ILE A 161 15.34 -28.66 -16.29
N THR A 162 16.41 -29.44 -16.25
CA THR A 162 16.35 -30.89 -16.44
C THR A 162 16.01 -31.63 -15.14
N GLN A 163 15.53 -32.87 -15.28
CA GLN A 163 15.27 -33.76 -14.14
C GLN A 163 16.50 -33.97 -13.26
N GLU A 164 17.70 -34.04 -13.87
CA GLU A 164 18.96 -34.24 -13.16
C GLU A 164 19.34 -33.02 -12.31
N GLU A 165 19.15 -31.80 -12.84
CA GLU A 165 19.37 -30.55 -12.09
C GLU A 165 18.39 -30.39 -10.91
N PHE A 166 17.14 -30.80 -11.11
CA PHE A 166 16.13 -30.82 -10.04
C PHE A 166 16.53 -31.78 -8.90
N ASP A 167 16.97 -33.00 -9.23
CA ASP A 167 17.28 -34.02 -8.23
C ASP A 167 18.54 -33.71 -7.41
N ILE A 168 19.54 -33.03 -7.99
CA ILE A 168 20.73 -32.56 -7.27
C ILE A 168 20.34 -31.56 -6.19
N LYS A 169 19.61 -30.51 -6.57
CA LYS A 169 19.19 -29.46 -5.63
C LYS A 169 18.20 -29.96 -4.59
N LYS A 170 17.33 -30.92 -4.94
CA LYS A 170 16.42 -31.53 -3.97
C LYS A 170 17.14 -32.24 -2.84
N LYS A 171 18.27 -32.91 -3.10
CA LYS A 171 19.08 -33.55 -2.05
C LYS A 171 19.77 -32.52 -1.17
N GLU A 172 20.33 -31.47 -1.78
CA GLU A 172 20.94 -30.35 -1.03
C GLU A 172 19.93 -29.68 -0.11
N LEU A 173 18.73 -29.37 -0.60
CA LEU A 173 17.67 -28.72 0.18
C LEU A 173 17.09 -29.64 1.27
N LEU A 174 17.16 -30.96 1.14
CA LEU A 174 16.66 -31.87 2.16
C LEU A 174 17.75 -32.41 3.11
N ASN A 175 19.01 -31.99 2.93
CA ASN A 175 20.17 -32.53 3.63
C ASN A 175 20.24 -34.08 3.57
N LEU A 176 19.97 -34.66 2.40
CA LEU A 176 19.92 -36.11 2.14
C LEU A 176 21.16 -36.64 1.40
#